data_AF-A0A8T2UME1-F1
#
_entry.id   AF-A0A8T2UME1-F1
#
_cell.length_a   1.000
_cell.length_b   1.000
_cell.length_c   1.000
_cell.angle_alpha   90.00
_cell.angle_beta   90.00
_cell.angle_gamma   90.00
#
_symmetry.space_group_name_H-M   'P 1'
#
loop_
_entity.id
_entity.type
_entity.pdbx_description
1 polymer ?
#
loop_
_entity_poly.entity_id
_entity_poly.type
_entity_poly.pdbx_seq_one_letter_code
_entity_poly.pdbx_strand_id
1 'polypeptide(L)'
;MQKKFNEYAPNALIVTYACVKLWHTLTSELVKIVPKDKSNPYRVWVDAMHSNGATAREQATLIDKHYGFDRETALSMFRIAMQHEIDYFNYGGEIKNTKRAVHAYDYT
;
A
#
# COMPACT_ATOMS: atom_id res chain seq x y z
N MET A 1 -2.76 -12.94 -29.19
CA MET A 1 -2.58 -13.34 -27.78
C MET A 1 -2.80 -12.16 -26.81
N GLN A 2 -3.78 -11.28 -27.09
CA GLN A 2 -3.93 -9.96 -26.43
C GLN A 2 -5.18 -9.83 -25.54
N LYS A 3 -6.04 -10.85 -25.45
CA LYS A 3 -7.30 -10.77 -24.67
C LYS A 3 -7.15 -10.97 -23.16
N LYS A 4 -6.04 -11.56 -22.68
CA LYS A 4 -5.85 -11.87 -21.24
C LYS A 4 -5.22 -10.75 -20.41
N PHE A 5 -4.73 -9.68 -21.03
CA PHE A 5 -4.20 -8.52 -20.31
C PHE A 5 -5.30 -7.58 -19.75
N ASN A 6 -6.58 -7.78 -20.14
CA ASN A 6 -7.64 -6.82 -19.88
C ASN A 6 -8.58 -7.15 -18.68
N GLU A 7 -8.62 -8.39 -18.19
CA GLU A 7 -9.50 -8.74 -17.05
C GLU A 7 -8.80 -8.58 -15.69
N TYR A 8 -7.48 -8.74 -15.62
CA TYR A 8 -6.73 -8.64 -14.36
C TYR A 8 -6.27 -7.23 -14.02
N ALA A 9 -6.12 -6.35 -15.03
CA ALA A 9 -5.64 -4.99 -14.82
C ALA A 9 -6.53 -4.18 -13.86
N PRO A 10 -7.87 -4.24 -13.94
CA PRO A 10 -8.72 -3.44 -13.07
C PRO A 10 -8.82 -4.04 -11.64
N ASN A 11 -8.72 -5.37 -11.51
CA ASN A 11 -8.70 -6.08 -10.22
C ASN A 11 -7.42 -5.80 -9.43
N ALA A 12 -6.27 -5.88 -10.10
CA ALA A 12 -4.98 -5.52 -9.52
C ALA A 12 -4.95 -4.04 -9.10
N LEU A 13 -5.61 -3.17 -9.86
CA LEU A 13 -5.72 -1.76 -9.54
C LEU A 13 -6.47 -1.49 -8.22
N ILE A 14 -7.61 -2.17 -7.98
CA ILE A 14 -8.36 -2.04 -6.72
C ILE A 14 -7.52 -2.51 -5.52
N VAL A 15 -6.84 -3.65 -5.66
CA VAL A 15 -6.01 -4.21 -4.58
C VAL A 15 -4.81 -3.30 -4.28
N THR A 16 -4.09 -2.85 -5.32
CA THR A 16 -2.93 -1.97 -5.16
C THR A 16 -3.32 -0.58 -4.65
N TYR A 17 -4.48 -0.07 -5.04
CA TYR A 17 -5.02 1.19 -4.54
C TYR A 17 -5.16 1.21 -3.01
N ALA A 18 -5.66 0.13 -2.41
CA ALA A 18 -5.79 0.03 -0.94
C ALA A 18 -4.45 0.24 -0.25
N CYS A 19 -3.39 -0.43 -0.72
CA CYS A 19 -2.03 -0.29 -0.21
C CYS A 19 -1.54 1.16 -0.35
N VAL A 20 -1.52 1.70 -1.57
CA VAL A 20 -0.98 3.04 -1.86
C VAL A 20 -1.72 4.11 -1.05
N LYS A 21 -3.05 4.02 -0.98
CA LYS A 21 -3.87 4.98 -0.24
C LYS A 21 -3.68 4.87 1.27
N LEU A 22 -3.58 3.66 1.83
CA LEU A 22 -3.37 3.44 3.25
C LEU A 22 -2.03 4.03 3.69
N TRP A 23 -0.93 3.66 3.02
CA TRP A 23 0.40 4.14 3.36
C TRP A 23 0.54 5.65 3.23
N HIS A 24 -0.02 6.25 2.17
CA HIS A 24 -0.07 7.71 2.03
C HIS A 24 -0.86 8.37 3.18
N THR A 25 -2.00 7.80 3.57
CA THR A 25 -2.83 8.33 4.68
C THR A 25 -2.06 8.29 6.00
N LEU A 26 -1.49 7.15 6.35
CA LEU A 26 -0.71 6.99 7.58
C LEU A 26 0.47 7.95 7.62
N THR A 27 1.25 8.01 6.55
CA THR A 27 2.44 8.86 6.48
C THR A 27 2.13 10.36 6.40
N SER A 28 0.95 10.74 5.91
CA SER A 28 0.46 12.12 5.99
C SER A 28 0.16 12.58 7.42
N GLU A 29 -0.17 11.68 8.32
CA GLU A 29 -0.25 11.99 9.75
C GLU A 29 1.14 11.97 10.40
N LEU A 30 1.97 10.98 10.05
CA LEU A 30 3.32 10.88 10.60
C LEU A 30 4.23 12.04 10.20
N VAL A 31 4.10 12.61 9.00
CA VAL A 31 4.94 13.72 8.51
C VAL A 31 4.84 14.97 9.40
N LYS A 32 3.73 15.11 10.14
CA LYS A 32 3.46 16.22 11.07
C LYS A 32 4.20 16.07 12.39
N ILE A 33 4.49 14.84 12.81
CA ILE A 33 5.09 14.53 14.12
C ILE A 33 6.54 14.03 14.02
N VAL A 34 6.93 13.42 12.90
CA VAL A 34 8.30 12.93 12.69
C VAL A 34 9.23 14.11 12.37
N PRO A 35 10.29 14.32 13.15
CA PRO A 35 11.25 15.40 12.91
C PRO A 35 11.79 15.39 11.48
N LYS A 36 11.99 16.57 10.89
CA LYS A 36 12.49 16.73 9.50
C LYS A 36 13.97 16.33 9.30
N ASP A 37 14.58 15.70 10.29
CA ASP A 37 15.95 15.23 10.23
C ASP A 37 16.06 14.03 9.28
N LYS A 38 16.78 14.20 8.17
CA LYS A 38 16.98 13.17 7.15
C LYS A 38 17.92 12.04 7.59
N SER A 39 18.64 12.20 8.71
CA SER A 39 19.41 11.12 9.32
C SER A 39 18.52 10.11 10.05
N ASN A 40 17.27 10.49 10.36
CA ASN A 40 16.29 9.57 10.93
C ASN A 40 15.74 8.65 9.81
N PRO A 41 15.99 7.33 9.85
CA PRO A 41 15.51 6.41 8.82
C PRO A 41 13.98 6.38 8.71
N TYR A 42 13.26 6.64 9.81
CA TYR A 42 11.81 6.77 9.79
C TYR A 42 11.34 8.00 9.02
N ARG A 43 12.12 9.10 9.02
CA ARG A 43 11.77 10.29 8.24
C ARG A 43 11.86 10.03 6.74
N VAL A 44 12.95 9.38 6.30
CA VAL A 44 13.15 9.01 4.89
C VAL A 44 11.99 8.14 4.39
N TRP A 45 11.62 7.14 5.18
CA TRP A 45 10.49 6.27 4.85
C TRP A 45 9.14 7.02 4.83
N VAL A 46 8.86 7.89 5.83
CA VAL A 46 7.65 8.72 5.87
C VAL A 46 7.53 9.60 4.62
N ASP A 47 8.62 10.25 4.23
CA ASP A 47 8.63 11.13 3.05
C ASP A 47 8.37 10.36 1.75
N ALA A 48 9.00 9.20 1.59
CA ALA A 48 8.82 8.34 0.42
C ALA A 48 7.35 7.93 0.26
N MET A 49 6.72 7.43 1.32
CA MET A 49 5.32 6.98 1.25
C MET A 49 4.32 8.14 1.20
N HIS A 50 4.61 9.27 1.85
CA HIS A 50 3.76 10.46 1.79
C HIS A 50 3.66 10.99 0.35
N SER A 51 4.73 10.85 -0.45
CA SER A 51 4.77 11.30 -1.84
C SER A 51 3.80 10.56 -2.77
N ASN A 52 3.30 9.38 -2.37
CA ASN A 52 2.40 8.54 -3.18
C ASN A 52 0.97 9.09 -3.36
N GLY A 53 0.65 10.26 -2.79
CA GLY A 53 -0.70 10.82 -2.86
C GLY A 53 -1.19 11.09 -4.29
N ALA A 54 -0.30 11.41 -5.22
CA ALA A 54 -0.65 11.57 -6.63
C ALA A 54 -1.03 10.22 -7.27
N THR A 55 -0.22 9.20 -7.07
CA THR A 55 -0.47 7.83 -7.55
C THR A 55 -1.79 7.27 -7.02
N ALA A 56 -2.11 7.48 -5.73
CA ALA A 56 -3.38 7.07 -5.15
C ALA A 56 -4.59 7.72 -5.87
N ARG A 57 -4.48 9.01 -6.24
CA ARG A 57 -5.54 9.72 -6.97
C ARG A 57 -5.68 9.23 -8.41
N GLU A 58 -4.56 8.96 -9.08
CA GLU A 58 -4.56 8.40 -10.44
C GLU A 58 -5.22 7.02 -10.46
N GLN A 59 -4.88 6.16 -9.50
CA GLN A 59 -5.50 4.84 -9.36
C GLN A 59 -7.00 4.94 -9.08
N ALA A 60 -7.43 5.81 -8.16
CA ALA A 60 -8.85 6.06 -7.91
C ALA A 60 -9.58 6.50 -9.18
N THR A 61 -8.99 7.43 -9.94
CA THR A 61 -9.56 7.91 -11.22
C THR A 61 -9.68 6.78 -12.24
N LEU A 62 -8.70 5.88 -12.30
CA LEU A 62 -8.74 4.73 -13.19
C LEU A 62 -9.79 3.70 -12.75
N ILE A 63 -9.94 3.44 -11.44
CA ILE A 63 -11.00 2.57 -10.90
C ILE A 63 -12.36 3.14 -11.27
N ASP A 64 -12.57 4.44 -11.04
CA ASP A 64 -13.80 5.13 -11.42
C ASP A 64 -14.02 5.08 -12.94
N LYS A 65 -13.01 5.33 -13.76
CA LYS A 65 -13.17 5.30 -15.22
C LYS A 65 -13.50 3.90 -15.76
N HIS A 66 -12.96 2.86 -15.14
CA HIS A 66 -13.21 1.47 -15.48
C HIS A 66 -14.43 0.93 -14.71
N TYR A 67 -15.59 1.57 -14.91
CA TYR A 67 -16.92 1.10 -14.48
C TYR A 67 -17.30 -0.20 -15.22
N GLY A 68 -16.67 -1.30 -14.81
CA GLY A 68 -17.07 -2.67 -15.15
C GLY A 68 -17.27 -3.55 -13.91
N PHE A 69 -17.00 -3.01 -12.71
CA PHE A 69 -17.19 -3.72 -11.46
C PHE A 69 -18.56 -3.43 -10.86
N ASP A 70 -19.24 -4.49 -10.43
CA ASP A 70 -20.27 -4.29 -9.42
C ASP A 70 -19.61 -3.78 -8.14
N ARG A 71 -20.27 -2.82 -7.50
CA ARG A 71 -19.74 -2.11 -6.32
C ARG A 71 -19.38 -3.07 -5.19
N GLU A 72 -20.15 -4.14 -5.02
CA GLU A 72 -19.96 -5.10 -3.93
C GLU A 72 -18.67 -5.90 -4.11
N THR A 73 -18.36 -6.34 -5.33
CA THR A 73 -17.09 -7.00 -5.66
C THR A 73 -15.91 -6.07 -5.39
N ALA A 74 -15.99 -4.81 -5.85
CA ALA A 74 -14.92 -3.83 -5.62
C ALA A 74 -14.67 -3.58 -4.12
N LEU A 75 -15.75 -3.42 -3.34
CA LEU A 75 -15.67 -3.25 -1.88
C LEU A 75 -15.13 -4.50 -1.19
N SER A 76 -15.52 -5.69 -1.63
CA SER A 76 -15.02 -6.96 -1.10
C SER A 76 -13.51 -7.09 -1.33
N MET A 77 -13.04 -6.80 -2.54
CA MET A 77 -11.61 -6.81 -2.88
C MET A 77 -10.83 -5.78 -2.08
N PHE A 78 -11.37 -4.57 -1.92
CA PHE A 78 -10.75 -3.54 -1.09
C PHE A 78 -10.65 -3.99 0.37
N ARG A 79 -11.69 -4.62 0.93
CA ARG A 79 -11.69 -5.16 2.30
C ARG A 79 -10.62 -6.25 2.47
N ILE A 80 -10.51 -7.17 1.51
CA ILE A 80 -9.49 -8.23 1.54
C ILE A 80 -8.08 -7.63 1.50
N ALA A 81 -7.83 -6.65 0.62
CA ALA A 81 -6.55 -5.95 0.56
C ALA A 81 -6.21 -5.26 1.90
N MET A 82 -7.19 -4.59 2.52
CA MET A 82 -7.02 -3.97 3.84
C MET A 82 -6.72 -5.00 4.95
N GLN A 83 -7.33 -6.18 4.91
CA GLN A 83 -7.03 -7.24 5.87
C GLN A 83 -5.58 -7.71 5.75
N HIS A 84 -5.08 -7.87 4.52
CA HIS A 84 -3.67 -8.23 4.30
C HIS A 84 -2.69 -7.18 4.82
N GLU A 85 -3.01 -5.89 4.72
CA GLU A 85 -2.20 -4.83 5.33
C GLU A 85 -2.19 -4.94 6.87
N ILE A 86 -3.35 -5.20 7.48
CA ILE A 86 -3.44 -5.44 8.93
C ILE A 86 -2.58 -6.63 9.34
N ASP A 87 -2.68 -7.75 8.61
CA ASP A 87 -1.90 -8.96 8.89
C ASP A 87 -0.39 -8.69 8.73
N TYR A 88 0.00 -7.90 7.73
CA TYR A 88 1.40 -7.48 7.52
C TYR A 88 1.92 -6.66 8.72
N PHE A 89 1.14 -5.70 9.22
CA PHE A 89 1.50 -4.92 10.41
C PHE A 89 1.61 -5.79 11.67
N ASN A 90 0.67 -6.71 11.87
CA ASN A 90 0.68 -7.64 12.99
C ASN A 90 1.92 -8.53 12.93
N TYR A 91 2.23 -9.10 11.77
CA TYR A 91 3.44 -9.90 11.57
C TYR A 91 4.72 -9.09 11.85
N GLY A 92 4.81 -7.86 11.33
CA GLY A 92 5.93 -6.97 11.63
C GLY A 92 6.08 -6.63 13.12
N GLY A 93 4.96 -6.57 13.86
CA GLY A 93 4.94 -6.40 15.30
C GLY A 93 5.39 -7.64 16.07
N GLU A 94 4.97 -8.83 15.63
CA GLU A 94 5.30 -10.13 16.22
C GLU A 94 6.77 -10.53 16.01
N ILE A 95 7.39 -10.11 14.92
CA ILE A 95 8.82 -10.33 14.66
C ILE A 95 9.71 -9.83 15.82
N LYS A 96 9.27 -8.85 16.62
CA LYS A 96 10.00 -8.39 17.82
C LYS A 96 10.06 -9.42 18.96
N ASN A 97 9.27 -10.50 18.91
CA ASN A 97 9.31 -11.59 19.89
C ASN A 97 10.21 -12.77 19.49
N THR A 98 10.87 -12.70 18.32
CA THR A 98 11.86 -13.71 17.91
C THR A 98 13.18 -13.04 17.58
N LYS A 99 14.27 -13.46 18.23
CA LYS A 99 15.65 -12.96 18.06
C LYS A 99 16.27 -13.18 16.66
N ARG A 100 15.50 -13.12 15.57
CA ARG A 100 15.99 -13.24 14.18
C ARG A 100 15.14 -12.40 13.23
N ALA A 101 15.48 -11.13 13.12
CA ALA A 101 15.08 -10.31 11.98
C ALA A 101 16.23 -9.40 11.52
N VAL A 102 17.42 -9.99 11.51
CA VAL A 102 18.58 -9.48 10.78
C VAL A 102 18.89 -10.61 9.78
N HIS A 103 19.04 -10.29 8.50
CA HIS A 103 19.18 -11.18 7.31
C HIS A 103 17.93 -11.45 6.45
N ALA A 104 17.09 -10.44 6.19
CA ALA A 104 16.08 -10.56 5.12
C ALA A 104 16.42 -9.80 3.82
N TYR A 105 17.62 -9.21 3.70
CA TYR A 105 18.08 -8.57 2.46
C TYR A 105 19.58 -8.78 2.25
N ASP A 106 20.00 -10.03 2.11
CA ASP A 106 21.21 -10.34 1.36
C ASP A 106 20.81 -10.37 -0.13
N TYR A 107 20.94 -9.23 -0.80
CA TYR A 107 20.91 -9.17 -2.25
C TYR A 107 22.24 -9.74 -2.77
N THR A 108 22.24 -11.00 -3.19
CA THR A 108 23.22 -11.52 -4.16
C THR A 108 23.04 -10.83 -5.50
#